data_AF-A0A1N6ECT7-F1
#
_entry.id   AF-A0A1N6ECT7-F1
#
_cell.length_a   1.000
_cell.length_b   1.000
_cell.length_c   1.000
_cell.angle_alpha   90.00
_cell.angle_beta   90.00
_cell.angle_gamma   90.00
#
_symmetry.space_group_name_H-M   'P 1'
#
loop_
_entity.id
_entity.type
_entity.pdbx_description
1 polymer ?
#
loop_
_entity_poly.entity_id
_entity_poly.type
_entity_poly.pdbx_seq_one_letter_code
_entity_poly.pdbx_strand_id
1 'polypeptide(L)'
;MRYLRSAVAALKWDYGSQAECDAAWQPRWNEVTLLPSFESPDMPRYLVPSSAFQLALELARAVVDGSLQLPQAERALRDSYPEMSPRAAMGYIRSYVAMRRGAKSFATTIAANAWKLYLADIAQDGAGPLSVALDTFRAHVFYIQSKTKGPEAALHQVYDEFVGVLKGMAVHETVVENLDAAVQKSLESPADERRARLASANRQPEKVVVLTRAFRRNPDVIAEVLLRAGGTCEGCGLSAPFQRVDGTPYLEVHHRLRLSGGGEDSVENAIALCPNCHRERHCGVKYASDVTK
;
A
#
# COMPACT_ATOMS: atom_id res chain seq x y z
N MET A 1 47.75 -30.29 -23.62
CA MET A 1 47.36 -31.71 -23.51
C MET A 1 46.65 -31.94 -22.18
N ARG A 2 45.53 -32.67 -22.20
CA ARG A 2 44.63 -33.13 -21.10
C ARG A 2 43.71 -32.04 -20.50
N TYR A 3 42.40 -31.99 -20.79
CA TYR A 3 41.25 -32.87 -20.47
C TYR A 3 40.66 -32.70 -19.05
N LEU A 4 39.40 -32.25 -19.00
CA LEU A 4 38.21 -32.74 -18.26
C LEU A 4 37.23 -31.55 -18.02
N ARG A 5 36.20 -31.36 -18.85
CA ARG A 5 34.81 -31.90 -18.78
C ARG A 5 34.07 -31.64 -17.44
N SER A 6 33.07 -30.77 -17.49
CA SER A 6 31.71 -31.06 -16.99
C SER A 6 30.68 -30.14 -17.65
N ALA A 7 29.50 -30.69 -17.87
CA ALA A 7 28.45 -30.25 -18.78
C ALA A 7 27.36 -29.42 -18.07
N VAL A 8 26.70 -28.54 -18.82
CA VAL A 8 25.26 -28.27 -18.62
C VAL A 8 24.61 -28.22 -20.00
N ALA A 9 23.62 -29.10 -20.17
CA ALA A 9 22.83 -29.28 -21.36
C ALA A 9 21.79 -28.16 -21.54
N ALA A 10 21.50 -27.88 -22.81
CA ALA A 10 20.42 -27.01 -23.24
C ALA A 10 19.05 -27.61 -22.89
N LEU A 11 18.13 -26.76 -22.44
CA LEU A 11 16.69 -26.97 -22.59
C LEU A 11 16.09 -25.72 -23.23
N LYS A 12 15.68 -25.90 -24.48
CA LYS A 12 14.85 -25.00 -25.27
C LYS A 12 13.47 -24.90 -24.60
N TRP A 13 12.95 -23.69 -24.45
CA TRP A 13 11.55 -23.47 -24.13
C TRP A 13 10.79 -23.32 -25.45
N ASP A 14 9.85 -24.24 -25.65
CA ASP A 14 8.93 -24.27 -26.79
C ASP A 14 7.76 -23.33 -26.50
N TYR A 15 7.47 -22.41 -27.41
CA TYR A 15 6.35 -21.46 -27.30
C TYR A 15 5.07 -22.18 -27.75
N GLY A 16 4.30 -22.66 -26.77
CA GLY A 16 2.92 -23.13 -26.98
C GLY A 16 2.00 -21.98 -27.37
N SER A 17 1.17 -22.22 -28.38
CA SER A 17 0.26 -21.27 -29.03
C SER A 17 -0.81 -20.67 -28.10
N GLN A 18 -1.18 -19.43 -28.42
CA GLN A 18 -2.07 -18.52 -27.69
C GLN A 18 -3.56 -18.92 -27.64
N ALA A 19 -3.89 -20.22 -27.72
CA ALA A 19 -5.25 -20.74 -27.73
C ALA A 19 -5.58 -21.70 -26.56
N GLU A 20 -4.67 -21.87 -25.58
CA GLU A 20 -4.92 -22.70 -24.39
C GLU A 20 -5.10 -21.89 -23.08
N CYS A 21 -5.09 -20.55 -23.14
CA CYS A 21 -5.23 -19.71 -21.93
C CYS A 21 -6.66 -19.36 -21.51
N ASP A 22 -7.69 -19.68 -22.31
CA ASP A 22 -9.08 -19.24 -22.04
C ASP A 22 -9.99 -20.30 -21.40
N ALA A 23 -9.46 -21.42 -20.91
CA ALA A 23 -10.27 -22.53 -20.37
C ALA A 23 -10.06 -22.88 -18.88
N ALA A 24 -9.35 -22.07 -18.09
CA ALA A 24 -8.94 -22.46 -16.73
C ALA A 24 -9.29 -21.48 -15.58
N TRP A 25 -10.29 -20.61 -15.73
CA TRP A 25 -10.80 -19.82 -14.61
C TRP A 25 -12.33 -19.65 -14.64
N GLN A 26 -13.04 -20.68 -14.20
CA GLN A 26 -14.36 -20.53 -13.60
C GLN A 26 -14.31 -21.11 -12.18
N PRO A 27 -14.54 -20.32 -11.11
CA PRO A 27 -14.64 -20.87 -9.78
C PRO A 27 -15.97 -21.62 -9.65
N ARG A 28 -15.91 -22.96 -9.66
CA ARG A 28 -17.01 -23.85 -9.26
C ARG A 28 -17.23 -23.72 -7.75
N TRP A 29 -18.22 -22.93 -7.35
CA TRP A 29 -18.66 -22.78 -5.95
C TRP A 29 -19.67 -23.85 -5.51
N ASN A 30 -19.61 -25.08 -6.02
CA ASN A 30 -20.52 -26.16 -5.63
C ASN A 30 -19.77 -27.50 -5.61
N GLU A 31 -19.10 -27.80 -4.50
CA GLU A 31 -18.80 -29.16 -4.00
C GLU A 31 -17.96 -29.03 -2.71
N VAL A 32 -18.66 -28.87 -1.58
CA VAL A 32 -18.05 -29.04 -0.26
C VAL A 32 -18.04 -30.54 0.02
N THR A 33 -16.90 -31.20 -0.20
CA THR A 33 -16.66 -32.54 0.33
C THR A 33 -16.46 -32.42 1.84
N LEU A 34 -17.42 -32.98 2.58
CA LEU A 34 -17.36 -33.16 4.04
C LEU A 34 -16.10 -33.95 4.41
N LEU A 35 -15.19 -33.32 5.15
CA LEU A 35 -14.10 -34.03 5.84
C LEU A 35 -14.64 -34.70 7.11
N PRO A 36 -14.11 -35.87 7.50
CA PRO A 36 -14.69 -36.69 8.54
C PRO A 36 -14.53 -36.06 9.93
N SER A 37 -15.60 -36.19 10.72
CA SER A 37 -15.72 -35.80 12.11
C SER A 37 -14.68 -36.49 12.99
N PHE A 38 -13.69 -35.72 13.44
CA PHE A 38 -12.80 -36.09 14.55
C PHE A 38 -13.47 -35.67 15.86
N GLU A 39 -14.19 -36.58 16.50
CA GLU A 39 -14.66 -36.41 17.87
C GLU A 39 -13.52 -36.74 18.84
N SER A 40 -13.08 -35.74 19.61
CA SER A 40 -12.18 -35.89 20.77
C SER A 40 -12.85 -35.20 21.98
N PRO A 41 -12.76 -35.76 23.21
CA PRO A 41 -13.66 -35.38 24.31
C PRO A 41 -13.29 -34.10 25.08
N ASP A 42 -12.30 -33.31 24.64
CA ASP A 42 -11.90 -32.06 25.32
C ASP A 42 -12.06 -30.86 24.36
N MET A 43 -13.16 -30.12 24.51
CA MET A 43 -13.54 -28.96 23.68
C MET A 43 -12.76 -27.67 24.06
N PRO A 44 -11.92 -27.10 23.16
CA PRO A 44 -11.25 -25.82 23.41
C PRO A 44 -12.16 -24.62 23.15
N ARG A 45 -11.86 -23.50 23.83
CA ARG A 45 -12.63 -22.24 23.85
C ARG A 45 -12.98 -21.72 22.44
N TYR A 46 -14.23 -22.00 22.05
CA TYR A 46 -15.06 -21.32 21.03
C TYR A 46 -14.43 -21.10 19.64
N LEU A 47 -14.67 -22.05 18.75
CA LEU A 47 -14.62 -21.84 17.30
C LEU A 47 -15.82 -20.96 16.90
N VAL A 48 -15.64 -19.64 16.79
CA VAL A 48 -16.70 -18.76 16.28
C VAL A 48 -16.99 -19.18 14.83
N PRO A 49 -18.25 -19.49 14.46
CA PRO A 49 -18.56 -20.00 13.13
C PRO A 49 -18.38 -18.90 12.07
N SER A 50 -18.02 -19.29 10.84
CA SER A 50 -17.82 -18.35 9.73
C SER A 50 -19.04 -17.46 9.44
N SER A 51 -20.25 -17.97 9.68
CA SER A 51 -21.50 -17.20 9.56
C SER A 51 -21.56 -16.01 10.54
N ALA A 52 -20.96 -16.13 11.72
CA ALA A 52 -20.91 -15.03 12.69
C ALA A 52 -20.00 -13.89 12.21
N PHE A 53 -18.95 -14.19 11.43
CA PHE A 53 -18.11 -13.14 10.84
C PHE A 53 -18.86 -12.33 9.77
N GLN A 54 -19.71 -13.01 8.98
CA GLN A 54 -20.55 -12.36 7.96
C GLN A 54 -21.57 -11.43 8.61
N LEU A 55 -22.32 -11.91 9.61
CA LEU A 55 -23.27 -11.06 10.33
C LEU A 55 -22.56 -9.90 11.03
N ALA A 56 -21.39 -10.14 11.64
CA ALA A 56 -20.60 -9.07 12.24
C ALA A 56 -20.13 -8.03 11.22
N LEU A 57 -19.77 -8.44 10.00
CA LEU A 57 -19.42 -7.53 8.89
C LEU A 57 -20.63 -6.66 8.49
N GLU A 58 -21.79 -7.27 8.28
CA GLU A 58 -23.04 -6.57 7.93
C GLU A 58 -23.40 -5.52 8.97
N LEU A 59 -23.41 -5.90 10.25
CA LEU A 59 -23.69 -4.99 11.36
C LEU A 59 -22.62 -3.90 11.48
N ALA A 60 -21.35 -4.20 11.21
CA ALA A 60 -20.30 -3.19 11.23
C ALA A 60 -20.40 -2.20 10.07
N ARG A 61 -20.86 -2.64 8.88
CA ARG A 61 -21.18 -1.74 7.75
C ARG A 61 -22.29 -0.76 8.12
N ALA A 62 -23.37 -1.25 8.75
CA ALA A 62 -24.46 -0.41 9.27
C ALA A 62 -23.98 0.60 10.34
N VAL A 63 -22.94 0.27 11.10
CA VAL A 63 -22.30 1.23 12.03
C VAL A 63 -21.45 2.28 11.31
N VAL A 64 -20.81 1.90 10.21
CA VAL A 64 -19.97 2.81 9.41
C VAL A 64 -20.81 3.79 8.63
N ASP A 65 -21.94 3.36 8.06
CA ASP A 65 -22.88 4.24 7.34
C ASP A 65 -23.79 5.08 8.27
N GLY A 66 -23.81 4.77 9.56
CA GLY A 66 -24.54 5.52 10.58
C GLY A 66 -25.99 5.07 10.78
N SER A 67 -26.45 4.03 10.09
CA SER A 67 -27.79 3.44 10.26
C SER A 67 -27.95 2.66 11.56
N LEU A 68 -26.86 2.24 12.21
CA LEU A 68 -26.88 1.50 13.47
C LEU A 68 -25.84 2.02 14.48
N GLN A 69 -26.19 2.05 15.76
CA GLN A 69 -25.23 2.38 16.83
C GLN A 69 -24.46 1.14 17.29
N LEU A 70 -23.20 1.33 17.71
CA LEU A 70 -22.33 0.23 18.18
C LEU A 70 -22.98 -0.70 19.24
N PRO A 71 -23.67 -0.19 20.29
CA PRO A 71 -24.33 -1.05 21.27
C PRO A 71 -25.53 -1.84 20.69
N GLN A 72 -26.18 -1.31 19.65
CA GLN A 72 -27.29 -2.00 18.98
C GLN A 72 -26.74 -3.13 18.09
N ALA A 73 -25.65 -2.85 17.36
CA ALA A 73 -24.94 -3.84 16.56
C ALA A 73 -24.41 -5.00 17.41
N GLU A 74 -23.79 -4.71 18.57
CA GLU A 74 -23.30 -5.76 19.48
C GLU A 74 -24.43 -6.65 20.01
N ARG A 75 -25.56 -6.05 20.39
CA ARG A 75 -26.73 -6.79 20.84
C ARG A 75 -27.30 -7.69 19.74
N ALA A 76 -27.49 -7.14 18.54
CA ALA A 76 -28.01 -7.90 17.39
C ALA A 76 -27.12 -9.10 17.04
N LEU A 77 -25.79 -8.95 17.10
CA LEU A 77 -24.87 -10.07 16.86
C LEU A 77 -25.05 -11.17 17.92
N ARG A 78 -25.25 -10.80 19.18
CA ARG A 78 -25.45 -11.76 20.28
C ARG A 78 -26.83 -12.38 20.32
N ASP A 79 -27.86 -11.70 19.85
CA ASP A 79 -29.19 -12.29 19.73
C ASP A 79 -29.16 -13.49 18.74
N SER A 80 -28.35 -13.39 17.68
CA SER A 80 -28.11 -14.48 16.72
C SER A 80 -27.07 -15.51 17.19
N TYR A 81 -26.14 -15.11 18.07
CA TYR A 81 -25.11 -15.97 18.64
C TYR A 81 -25.02 -15.79 20.17
N PRO A 82 -25.95 -16.36 20.95
CA PRO A 82 -26.08 -16.10 22.40
C PRO A 82 -24.85 -16.46 23.22
N GLU A 83 -24.11 -17.45 22.73
CA GLU A 83 -22.86 -17.93 23.30
C GLU A 83 -21.68 -16.96 23.17
N MET A 84 -21.79 -15.97 22.29
CA MET A 84 -20.74 -14.98 22.08
C MET A 84 -20.74 -13.96 23.22
N SER A 85 -19.59 -13.79 23.87
CA SER A 85 -19.45 -12.77 24.92
C SER A 85 -19.62 -11.34 24.35
N PRO A 86 -20.12 -10.38 25.14
CA PRO A 86 -20.22 -8.97 24.74
C PRO A 86 -18.89 -8.40 24.24
N ARG A 87 -17.78 -8.79 24.87
CA ARG A 87 -16.43 -8.35 24.49
C ARG A 87 -16.03 -8.88 23.13
N ALA A 88 -16.31 -10.16 22.84
CA ALA A 88 -16.01 -10.76 21.54
C ALA A 88 -16.86 -10.13 20.43
N ALA A 89 -18.18 -10.02 20.64
CA ALA A 89 -19.10 -9.39 19.70
C ALA A 89 -18.68 -7.94 19.35
N MET A 90 -18.41 -7.15 20.38
CA MET A 90 -17.89 -5.79 20.22
C MET A 90 -16.53 -5.78 19.51
N GLY A 91 -15.68 -6.77 19.77
CA GLY A 91 -14.38 -6.93 19.13
C GLY A 91 -14.48 -7.10 17.62
N TYR A 92 -15.35 -7.98 17.14
CA TYR A 92 -15.60 -8.18 15.70
C TYR A 92 -16.10 -6.91 15.02
N ILE A 93 -17.12 -6.27 15.58
CA ILE A 93 -17.71 -5.06 14.99
C ILE A 93 -16.69 -3.90 15.00
N ARG A 94 -16.01 -3.66 16.13
CA ARG A 94 -15.03 -2.57 16.24
C ARG A 94 -13.83 -2.75 15.34
N SER A 95 -13.36 -3.97 15.08
CA SER A 95 -12.23 -4.20 14.17
C SER A 95 -12.50 -3.67 12.77
N TYR A 96 -13.66 -3.97 12.21
CA TYR A 96 -14.05 -3.46 10.89
C TYR A 96 -14.20 -1.93 10.91
N VAL A 97 -14.92 -1.39 11.89
CA VAL A 97 -15.11 0.07 12.05
C VAL A 97 -13.77 0.80 12.20
N ALA A 98 -12.83 0.23 12.96
CA ALA A 98 -11.49 0.78 13.15
C ALA A 98 -10.71 0.85 11.83
N MET A 99 -10.74 -0.21 11.02
CA MET A 99 -10.10 -0.24 9.70
C MET A 99 -10.73 0.78 8.74
N ARG A 100 -12.07 0.86 8.70
CA ARG A 100 -12.79 1.83 7.86
C ARG A 100 -12.52 3.29 8.24
N ARG A 101 -12.25 3.56 9.51
CA ARG A 101 -12.00 4.90 10.04
C ARG A 101 -10.51 5.25 10.17
N GLY A 102 -9.59 4.34 9.81
CA GLY A 102 -8.15 4.56 9.92
C GLY A 102 -7.66 4.76 11.35
N ALA A 103 -8.20 3.99 12.30
CA ALA A 103 -7.77 4.09 13.70
C ALA A 103 -6.29 3.77 13.85
N LYS A 104 -5.56 4.58 14.63
CA LYS A 104 -4.11 4.41 14.84
C LYS A 104 -3.76 3.29 15.82
N SER A 105 -4.70 2.92 16.69
CA SER A 105 -4.54 1.82 17.63
C SER A 105 -5.90 1.36 18.14
N PHE A 106 -6.01 0.06 18.46
CA PHE A 106 -7.14 -0.52 19.15
C PHE A 106 -6.76 -1.89 19.70
N ALA A 107 -7.32 -2.22 20.85
CA ALA A 107 -7.03 -3.44 21.60
C ALA A 107 -8.22 -4.40 21.50
N THR A 108 -8.16 -5.32 20.53
CA THR A 108 -9.12 -6.40 20.35
C THR A 108 -8.38 -7.66 19.91
N THR A 109 -9.02 -8.81 19.95
CA THR A 109 -8.42 -10.03 19.39
C THR A 109 -9.56 -10.82 18.77
N ILE A 110 -9.54 -10.90 17.44
CA ILE A 110 -10.51 -11.67 16.65
C ILE A 110 -9.77 -12.65 15.77
N ALA A 111 -10.49 -13.65 15.27
CA ALA A 111 -9.91 -14.71 14.46
C ALA A 111 -9.33 -14.17 13.12
N ALA A 112 -8.22 -14.76 12.65
CA ALA A 112 -7.51 -14.36 11.43
C ALA A 112 -8.41 -14.35 10.18
N ASN A 113 -9.33 -15.30 10.08
CA ASN A 113 -10.30 -15.40 9.00
C ASN A 113 -11.32 -14.24 8.99
N ALA A 114 -11.68 -13.68 10.15
CA ALA A 114 -12.52 -12.48 10.21
C ALA A 114 -11.78 -11.25 9.67
N TRP A 115 -10.48 -11.09 9.98
CA TRP A 115 -9.65 -10.04 9.37
C TRP A 115 -9.59 -10.16 7.86
N LYS A 116 -9.37 -11.38 7.36
CA LYS A 116 -9.36 -11.68 5.92
C LYS A 116 -10.68 -11.30 5.24
N LEU A 117 -11.81 -11.67 5.84
CA LEU A 117 -13.13 -11.29 5.34
C LEU A 117 -13.29 -9.76 5.27
N TYR A 118 -12.87 -9.05 6.32
CA TYR A 118 -13.01 -7.61 6.40
C TYR A 118 -12.14 -6.87 5.39
N LEU A 119 -10.89 -7.30 5.21
CA LEU A 119 -9.99 -6.74 4.21
C LEU A 119 -10.47 -7.04 2.78
N ALA A 120 -11.07 -8.21 2.54
CA ALA A 120 -11.69 -8.54 1.25
C ALA A 120 -12.87 -7.64 0.90
N ASP A 121 -13.72 -7.33 1.90
CA ASP A 121 -14.83 -6.39 1.72
C ASP A 121 -14.30 -4.96 1.46
N ILE A 122 -13.34 -4.47 2.24
CA ILE A 122 -12.75 -3.14 2.05
C ILE A 122 -12.02 -3.02 0.71
N ALA A 123 -11.37 -4.09 0.23
CA ALA A 123 -10.71 -4.10 -1.07
C ALA A 123 -11.68 -3.84 -2.23
N GLN A 124 -12.97 -4.16 -2.09
CA GLN A 124 -13.98 -3.87 -3.12
C GLN A 124 -14.21 -2.36 -3.28
N ASP A 125 -13.93 -1.56 -2.24
CA ASP A 125 -14.06 -0.10 -2.26
C ASP A 125 -12.84 0.61 -2.89
N GLY A 126 -11.79 -0.14 -3.22
CA GLY A 126 -10.61 0.37 -3.94
C GLY A 126 -9.32 0.47 -3.12
N ALA A 127 -8.24 0.86 -3.80
CA ALA A 127 -6.88 0.84 -3.25
C ALA A 127 -6.68 1.80 -2.06
N GLY A 128 -7.34 2.98 -2.10
CA GLY A 128 -7.25 3.96 -1.01
C GLY A 128 -7.80 3.42 0.32
N PRO A 129 -9.07 3.00 0.37
CA PRO A 129 -9.65 2.34 1.55
C PRO A 129 -8.86 1.13 2.05
N LEU A 130 -8.40 0.27 1.12
CA LEU A 130 -7.58 -0.90 1.48
C LEU A 130 -6.23 -0.51 2.11
N SER A 131 -5.56 0.52 1.60
CA SER A 131 -4.30 1.01 2.18
C SER A 131 -4.49 1.49 3.61
N VAL A 132 -5.55 2.27 3.88
CA VAL A 132 -5.86 2.76 5.22
C VAL A 132 -6.17 1.60 6.18
N ALA A 133 -6.94 0.62 5.72
CA ALA A 133 -7.26 -0.57 6.50
C ALA A 133 -6.02 -1.40 6.82
N LEU A 134 -5.10 -1.58 5.86
CA LEU A 134 -3.84 -2.29 6.05
C LEU A 134 -2.91 -1.59 7.04
N ASP A 135 -2.85 -0.26 7.05
CA ASP A 135 -2.09 0.49 8.06
C ASP A 135 -2.65 0.26 9.48
N THR A 136 -3.98 0.34 9.63
CA THR A 136 -4.66 0.04 10.91
C THR A 136 -4.45 -1.42 11.34
N PHE A 137 -4.54 -2.37 10.40
CA PHE A 137 -4.32 -3.79 10.68
C PHE A 137 -2.86 -4.06 11.08
N ARG A 138 -1.88 -3.44 10.40
CA ARG A 138 -0.46 -3.56 10.75
C ARG A 138 -0.16 -3.04 12.15
N ALA A 139 -0.72 -1.88 12.51
CA ALA A 139 -0.59 -1.32 13.86
C ALA A 139 -1.16 -2.29 14.92
N HIS A 140 -2.24 -2.99 14.58
CA HIS A 140 -2.83 -4.01 15.43
C HIS A 140 -1.93 -5.24 15.60
N VAL A 141 -1.34 -5.76 14.52
CA VAL A 141 -0.36 -6.87 14.57
C VAL A 141 0.81 -6.51 15.48
N PHE A 142 1.39 -5.32 15.34
CA PHE A 142 2.46 -4.86 16.24
C PHE A 142 2.02 -4.78 17.71
N TYR A 143 0.78 -4.35 17.96
CA TYR A 143 0.23 -4.31 19.31
C TYR A 143 0.17 -5.72 19.92
N ILE A 144 -0.36 -6.73 19.21
CA ILE A 144 -0.45 -8.08 19.77
C ILE A 144 0.92 -8.72 19.94
N GLN A 145 1.85 -8.53 19.00
CA GLN A 145 3.25 -8.93 19.16
C GLN A 145 3.89 -8.38 20.45
N SER A 146 3.56 -7.14 20.83
CA SER A 146 4.03 -6.55 22.09
C SER A 146 3.43 -7.18 23.35
N LYS A 147 2.32 -7.94 23.23
CA LYS A 147 1.55 -8.51 24.34
C LYS A 147 1.66 -10.04 24.45
N THR A 148 1.95 -10.76 23.37
CA THR A 148 1.99 -12.23 23.34
C THR A 148 3.37 -12.80 23.00
N LYS A 149 3.78 -13.88 23.67
CA LYS A 149 5.04 -14.63 23.39
C LYS A 149 4.83 -15.80 22.41
N GLY A 150 4.06 -15.62 21.33
CA GLY A 150 3.73 -16.70 20.39
C GLY A 150 3.66 -16.25 18.93
N PRO A 151 3.82 -17.16 17.96
CA PRO A 151 3.89 -16.80 16.54
C PRO A 151 2.51 -16.43 15.97
N GLU A 152 2.31 -15.15 15.62
CA GLU A 152 1.13 -14.67 14.90
C GLU A 152 1.22 -14.90 13.38
N ALA A 153 1.74 -16.06 12.96
CA ALA A 153 2.01 -16.34 11.55
C ALA A 153 0.77 -16.14 10.65
N ALA A 154 -0.42 -16.45 11.16
CA ALA A 154 -1.68 -16.29 10.43
C ALA A 154 -2.03 -14.81 10.16
N LEU A 155 -1.75 -13.88 11.08
CA LEU A 155 -2.05 -12.46 10.85
C LEU A 155 -1.06 -11.83 9.86
N HIS A 156 0.22 -12.23 9.92
CA HIS A 156 1.22 -11.84 8.92
C HIS A 156 0.86 -12.37 7.53
N GLN A 157 0.42 -13.63 7.43
CA GLN A 157 -0.04 -14.20 6.16
C GLN A 157 -1.21 -13.41 5.57
N VAL A 158 -2.20 -13.03 6.39
CA VAL A 158 -3.32 -12.18 5.94
C VAL A 158 -2.81 -10.81 5.51
N TYR A 159 -1.90 -10.18 6.27
CA TYR A 159 -1.34 -8.89 5.90
C TYR A 159 -0.60 -8.95 4.55
N ASP A 160 0.28 -9.94 4.37
CA ASP A 160 1.06 -10.12 3.14
C ASP A 160 0.17 -10.40 1.93
N GLU A 161 -0.88 -11.22 2.10
CA GLU A 161 -1.88 -11.50 1.07
C GLU A 161 -2.54 -10.21 0.57
N PHE A 162 -3.05 -9.37 1.48
CA PHE A 162 -3.74 -8.14 1.11
C PHE A 162 -2.81 -7.00 0.68
N VAL A 163 -1.54 -7.01 1.08
CA VAL A 163 -0.50 -6.19 0.45
C VAL A 163 -0.31 -6.61 -1.01
N GLY A 164 -0.36 -7.91 -1.32
CA GLY A 164 -0.38 -8.43 -2.68
C GLY A 164 -1.58 -7.92 -3.49
N VAL A 165 -2.79 -8.01 -2.91
CA VAL A 165 -4.02 -7.45 -3.50
C VAL A 165 -3.87 -5.95 -3.76
N LEU A 166 -3.43 -5.17 -2.76
CA LEU A 166 -3.21 -3.73 -2.90
C LEU A 166 -2.22 -3.39 -4.03
N LYS A 167 -1.14 -4.17 -4.16
CA LYS A 167 -0.18 -4.02 -5.27
C LYS A 167 -0.82 -4.30 -6.63
N GLY A 168 -1.71 -5.28 -6.72
CA GLY A 168 -2.46 -5.59 -7.95
C GLY A 168 -3.51 -4.54 -8.31
N MET A 169 -4.03 -3.81 -7.31
CA MET A 169 -4.97 -2.70 -7.51
C MET A 169 -4.28 -1.38 -7.90
N ALA A 170 -2.95 -1.29 -7.73
CA ALA A 170 -2.19 -0.13 -8.13
C ALA A 170 -2.13 -0.04 -9.65
N VAL A 171 -2.70 1.03 -10.22
CA VAL A 171 -2.41 1.42 -11.59
C VAL A 171 -0.91 1.72 -11.67
N HIS A 172 -0.19 0.93 -12.45
CA HIS A 172 1.24 1.09 -12.70
C HIS A 172 1.49 2.50 -13.27
N GLU A 173 2.27 3.33 -12.55
CA GLU A 173 3.09 4.51 -12.91
C GLU A 173 2.56 5.56 -13.91
N THR A 174 1.39 5.41 -14.51
CA THR A 174 1.03 6.06 -15.78
C THR A 174 0.34 7.41 -15.61
N VAL A 175 -0.02 7.87 -14.41
CA VAL A 175 -0.77 9.13 -14.27
C VAL A 175 0.08 10.37 -14.63
N VAL A 176 1.34 10.42 -14.20
CA VAL A 176 2.22 11.58 -14.44
C VAL A 176 2.75 11.59 -15.88
N GLU A 177 3.17 10.43 -16.39
CA GLU A 177 3.62 10.28 -17.78
C GLU A 177 2.51 10.64 -18.78
N ASN A 178 1.25 10.29 -18.46
CA ASN A 178 0.10 10.67 -19.27
C ASN A 178 -0.10 12.19 -19.32
N LEU A 179 0.19 12.92 -18.23
CA LEU A 179 -0.02 14.37 -18.19
C LEU A 179 1.02 15.11 -19.02
N ASP A 180 2.31 14.81 -18.87
CA ASP A 180 3.38 15.51 -19.61
C ASP A 180 3.22 15.32 -21.13
N ALA A 181 2.90 14.09 -21.58
CA ALA A 181 2.60 13.82 -22.98
C ALA A 181 1.34 14.56 -23.47
N ALA A 182 0.28 14.61 -22.65
CA ALA A 182 -0.93 15.36 -22.98
C ALA A 182 -0.70 16.87 -23.03
N VAL A 183 0.15 17.41 -22.15
CA VAL A 183 0.57 18.81 -22.17
C VAL A 183 1.35 19.10 -23.45
N GLN A 184 2.31 18.25 -23.82
CA GLN A 184 3.07 18.40 -25.05
C GLN A 184 2.18 18.42 -26.29
N LYS A 185 1.25 17.47 -26.39
CA LYS A 185 0.22 17.46 -27.45
C LYS A 185 -0.64 18.73 -27.45
N SER A 186 -0.97 19.25 -26.27
CA SER A 186 -1.73 20.50 -26.15
C SER A 186 -0.91 21.72 -26.59
N LEU A 187 0.38 21.76 -26.26
CA LEU A 187 1.31 22.83 -26.70
C LEU A 187 1.47 22.85 -28.22
N GLU A 188 1.49 21.69 -28.86
CA GLU A 188 1.56 21.53 -30.32
C GLU A 188 0.29 22.00 -31.05
N SER A 189 -0.86 22.06 -30.36
CA SER A 189 -2.10 22.54 -30.97
C SER A 189 -2.18 24.08 -31.09
N PRO A 190 -2.94 24.62 -32.06
CA PRO A 190 -3.20 26.05 -32.17
C PRO A 190 -3.85 26.63 -30.91
N ALA A 191 -3.57 27.91 -30.65
CA ALA A 191 -4.09 28.59 -29.46
C ALA A 191 -5.63 28.67 -29.44
N ASP A 192 -6.28 28.82 -30.60
CA ASP A 192 -7.75 28.83 -30.71
C ASP A 192 -8.37 27.49 -30.33
N GLU A 193 -7.77 26.38 -30.74
CA GLU A 193 -8.24 25.05 -30.37
C GLU A 193 -8.11 24.80 -28.87
N ARG A 194 -6.98 25.22 -28.26
CA ARG A 194 -6.84 25.17 -26.80
C ARG A 194 -7.93 25.99 -26.10
N ARG A 195 -8.18 27.22 -26.56
CA ARG A 195 -9.23 28.10 -26.01
C ARG A 195 -10.61 27.47 -26.13
N ALA A 196 -10.93 26.85 -27.27
CA ALA A 196 -12.20 26.15 -27.46
C ALA A 196 -12.35 24.98 -26.48
N ARG A 197 -11.31 24.13 -26.32
CA ARG A 197 -11.32 23.03 -25.33
C ARG A 197 -11.53 23.54 -23.90
N LEU A 198 -10.88 24.65 -23.53
CA LEU A 198 -11.01 25.26 -22.20
C LEU A 198 -12.40 25.87 -21.96
N ALA A 199 -13.06 26.40 -22.99
CA ALA A 199 -14.39 26.99 -22.87
C ALA A 199 -15.46 25.96 -22.45
N SER A 200 -15.31 24.71 -22.89
CA SER A 200 -16.22 23.60 -22.57
C SER A 200 -15.72 22.66 -21.46
N ALA A 201 -14.50 22.86 -20.94
CA ALA A 201 -13.91 21.96 -19.96
C ALA A 201 -14.54 22.10 -18.58
N ASN A 202 -14.66 20.97 -17.86
CA ASN A 202 -14.92 21.00 -16.44
C ASN A 202 -13.73 21.65 -15.72
N ARG A 203 -14.00 22.70 -14.94
CA ARG A 203 -12.98 23.44 -14.18
C ARG A 203 -12.57 22.73 -12.89
N GLN A 204 -13.31 21.70 -12.48
CA GLN A 204 -12.97 20.87 -11.35
C GLN A 204 -12.25 19.61 -11.85
N PRO A 205 -10.95 19.44 -11.59
CA PRO A 205 -10.24 18.24 -12.00
C PRO A 205 -10.73 17.03 -11.22
N GLU A 206 -10.76 15.88 -11.88
CA GLU A 206 -11.06 14.60 -11.23
C GLU A 206 -9.94 14.23 -10.24
N LYS A 207 -10.33 13.60 -9.13
CA LYS A 207 -9.38 13.09 -8.14
C LYS A 207 -9.03 11.66 -8.50
N VAL A 208 -7.73 11.37 -8.63
CA VAL A 208 -7.21 10.02 -8.86
C VAL A 208 -6.38 9.58 -7.66
N VAL A 209 -6.50 8.31 -7.28
CA VAL A 209 -5.69 7.69 -6.22
C VAL A 209 -4.47 7.05 -6.87
N VAL A 210 -3.28 7.43 -6.42
CA VAL A 210 -2.01 6.89 -6.91
C VAL A 210 -1.29 6.18 -5.77
N LEU A 211 -0.84 4.95 -6.01
CA LEU A 211 0.05 4.23 -5.12
C LEU A 211 1.49 4.40 -5.63
N THR A 212 2.32 5.09 -4.87
CA THR A 212 3.73 5.29 -5.22
C THR A 212 4.63 4.45 -4.32
N ARG A 213 5.73 3.94 -4.90
CA ARG A 213 6.84 3.41 -4.11
C ARG A 213 7.71 4.58 -3.66
N ALA A 214 8.14 4.56 -2.39
CA ALA A 214 9.04 5.55 -1.85
C ALA A 214 10.10 4.87 -0.97
N PHE A 215 11.29 5.44 -0.93
CA PHE A 215 12.34 5.01 -0.02
C PHE A 215 12.13 5.65 1.35
N ARG A 216 12.18 4.83 2.41
CA ARG A 216 12.30 5.33 3.78
C ARG A 216 13.75 5.77 3.99
N ARG A 217 14.01 7.06 3.82
CA ARG A 217 15.35 7.64 3.99
C ARG A 217 15.74 7.76 5.47
N ASN A 218 17.02 7.62 5.76
CA ASN A 218 17.60 7.82 7.07
C ASN A 218 17.59 9.33 7.42
N PRO A 219 16.88 9.75 8.48
CA PRO A 219 16.82 11.15 8.86
C PRO A 219 18.19 11.73 9.24
N ASP A 220 19.10 10.91 9.78
CA ASP A 220 20.43 11.38 10.22
C ASP A 220 21.31 11.75 9.02
N VAL A 221 21.22 11.00 7.91
CA VAL A 221 21.89 11.34 6.65
C VAL A 221 21.41 12.69 6.13
N ILE A 222 20.10 12.93 6.18
CA ILE A 222 19.50 14.20 5.74
C ILE A 222 20.00 15.34 6.62
N ALA A 223 19.94 15.17 7.95
CA ALA A 223 20.36 16.19 8.90
C ALA A 223 21.84 16.53 8.75
N GLU A 224 22.71 15.53 8.68
CA GLU A 224 24.17 15.71 8.54
C GLU A 224 24.51 16.47 7.25
N VAL A 225 23.87 16.13 6.13
CA VAL A 225 24.11 16.79 4.84
C VAL A 225 23.62 18.23 4.85
N LEU A 226 22.50 18.53 5.50
CA LEU A 226 22.00 19.91 5.65
C LEU A 226 22.90 20.76 6.56
N LEU A 227 23.39 20.18 7.66
CA LEU A 227 24.33 20.84 8.56
C LEU A 227 25.66 21.13 7.87
N ARG A 228 26.22 20.14 7.16
CA ARG A 228 27.42 20.28 6.33
C ARG A 228 27.29 21.43 5.33
N ALA A 229 26.13 21.54 4.69
CA ALA A 229 25.88 22.55 3.68
C ALA A 229 25.77 23.98 4.25
N GLY A 230 25.45 24.13 5.55
CA GLY A 230 25.41 25.44 6.21
C GLY A 230 24.50 26.46 5.53
N GLY A 231 23.42 26.01 4.88
CA GLY A 231 22.51 26.88 4.13
C GLY A 231 23.02 27.33 2.76
N THR A 232 24.10 26.75 2.25
CA THR A 232 24.63 26.99 0.90
C THR A 232 24.40 25.76 0.02
N CYS A 233 23.88 25.96 -1.19
CA CYS A 233 23.69 24.89 -2.15
C CYS A 233 25.04 24.31 -2.58
N GLU A 234 25.24 23.00 -2.39
CA GLU A 234 26.48 22.31 -2.77
C GLU A 234 26.61 22.10 -4.29
N GLY A 235 25.55 22.41 -5.05
CA GLY A 235 25.54 22.34 -6.51
C GLY A 235 25.98 23.64 -7.19
N CYS A 236 25.42 24.78 -6.79
CA CYS A 236 25.71 26.09 -7.41
C CYS A 236 26.50 27.05 -6.53
N GLY A 237 26.73 26.73 -5.25
CA GLY A 237 27.45 27.58 -4.30
C GLY A 237 26.67 28.80 -3.81
N LEU A 238 25.41 28.97 -4.22
CA LEU A 238 24.55 30.06 -3.75
C LEU A 238 23.86 29.72 -2.44
N SER A 239 23.60 30.73 -1.62
CA SER A 239 22.77 30.58 -0.41
C SER A 239 21.38 30.03 -0.75
N ALA A 240 20.76 29.37 0.23
CA ALA A 240 19.41 28.87 0.12
C ALA A 240 18.44 29.98 -0.33
N PRO A 241 17.51 29.68 -1.24
CA PRO A 241 16.66 30.71 -1.87
C PRO A 241 15.69 31.37 -0.90
N PHE A 242 15.34 30.69 0.20
CA PHE A 242 14.47 31.22 1.25
C PHE A 242 14.69 30.46 2.56
N GLN A 243 14.10 30.98 3.63
CA GLN A 243 14.05 30.32 4.95
C GLN A 243 12.69 29.67 5.17
N ARG A 244 12.68 28.55 5.89
CA ARG A 244 11.49 27.90 6.42
C ARG A 244 10.84 28.79 7.48
N VAL A 245 9.61 28.44 7.87
CA VAL A 245 8.87 29.14 8.94
C VAL A 245 9.63 29.14 10.27
N ASP A 246 10.45 28.12 10.52
CA ASP A 246 11.33 28.02 11.70
C ASP A 246 12.66 28.81 11.57
N GLY A 247 12.84 29.57 10.49
CA GLY A 247 14.03 30.38 10.22
C GLY A 247 15.20 29.62 9.57
N THR A 248 15.11 28.30 9.42
CA THR A 248 16.21 27.50 8.84
C THR A 248 16.28 27.64 7.30
N PRO A 249 17.47 27.59 6.67
CA PRO A 249 17.60 27.69 5.22
C PRO A 249 16.96 26.49 4.48
N TYR A 250 16.26 26.74 3.37
CA TYR A 250 15.62 25.69 2.59
C TYR A 250 16.55 25.10 1.51
N LEU A 251 17.03 23.87 1.75
CA LEU A 251 17.69 23.01 0.77
C LEU A 251 17.02 21.63 0.75
N GLU A 252 17.19 20.91 -0.36
CA GLU A 252 16.69 19.56 -0.61
C GLU A 252 17.87 18.59 -0.72
N VAL A 253 17.84 17.49 0.04
CA VAL A 253 18.87 16.46 -0.02
C VAL A 253 18.60 15.50 -1.17
N HIS A 254 19.59 15.37 -2.04
CA HIS A 254 19.61 14.52 -3.23
C HIS A 254 20.71 13.47 -3.10
N HIS A 255 20.47 12.26 -3.61
CA HIS A 255 21.51 11.23 -3.71
C HIS A 255 22.19 11.32 -5.08
N ARG A 256 23.51 11.45 -5.12
CA ARG A 256 24.35 11.52 -6.33
C ARG A 256 24.10 10.30 -7.22
N LEU A 257 24.25 9.10 -6.68
CA LEU A 257 23.70 7.88 -7.24
C LEU A 257 22.30 7.69 -6.66
N ARG A 258 21.28 7.77 -7.50
CA ARG A 258 19.88 7.70 -7.06
C ARG A 258 19.60 6.37 -6.37
N LEU A 259 18.81 6.41 -5.30
CA LEU A 259 18.36 5.19 -4.60
C LEU A 259 17.60 4.22 -5.53
N SER A 260 16.85 4.75 -6.50
CA SER A 260 16.16 3.95 -7.53
C SER A 260 17.12 3.20 -8.46
N GLY A 261 18.34 3.70 -8.62
CA GLY A 261 19.43 3.05 -9.36
C GLY A 261 20.37 2.23 -8.46
N GLY A 262 19.95 1.91 -7.23
CA GLY A 262 20.75 1.11 -6.29
C GLY A 262 21.76 1.91 -5.48
N GLY A 263 21.69 3.25 -5.46
CA GLY A 263 22.54 4.07 -4.62
C GLY A 263 22.31 3.87 -3.13
N GLU A 264 23.36 4.04 -2.34
CA GLU A 264 23.29 3.93 -0.88
C GLU A 264 22.67 5.18 -0.24
N ASP A 265 21.96 4.99 0.87
CA ASP A 265 21.48 6.10 1.69
C ASP A 265 22.54 6.51 2.71
N SER A 266 23.61 7.16 2.21
CA SER A 266 24.79 7.56 2.96
C SER A 266 25.13 9.04 2.77
N VAL A 267 25.87 9.63 3.70
CA VAL A 267 26.28 11.05 3.67
C VAL A 267 27.19 11.34 2.47
N GLU A 268 28.02 10.36 2.10
CA GLU A 268 28.94 10.38 0.97
C GLU A 268 28.19 10.37 -0.36
N ASN A 269 27.07 9.64 -0.43
CA ASN A 269 26.22 9.63 -1.60
C ASN A 269 25.22 10.80 -1.62
N ALA A 270 25.09 11.58 -0.55
CA ALA A 270 24.09 12.65 -0.45
C ALA A 270 24.69 14.06 -0.62
N ILE A 271 23.89 14.96 -1.22
CA ILE A 271 24.23 16.35 -1.52
C ILE A 271 23.04 17.28 -1.25
N ALA A 272 23.25 18.42 -0.61
CA ALA A 272 22.24 19.45 -0.36
C ALA A 272 22.15 20.43 -1.54
N LEU A 273 20.98 20.56 -2.14
CA LEU A 273 20.75 21.37 -3.33
C LEU A 273 19.62 22.37 -3.12
N CYS A 274 19.68 23.52 -3.78
CA CYS A 274 18.49 24.37 -3.91
C CYS A 274 17.47 23.69 -4.85
N PRO A 275 16.18 24.08 -4.81
CA PRO A 275 15.13 23.45 -5.62
C PRO A 275 15.45 23.44 -7.12
N ASN A 276 16.07 24.52 -7.62
CA ASN A 276 16.46 24.64 -9.03
C ASN A 276 17.53 23.62 -9.42
N CYS A 277 18.62 23.54 -8.65
CA CYS A 277 19.69 22.57 -8.89
C CYS A 277 19.20 21.13 -8.68
N HIS A 278 18.31 20.91 -7.71
CA HIS A 278 17.71 19.60 -7.49
C HIS A 278 16.89 19.14 -8.70
N ARG A 279 16.03 20.01 -9.24
CA ARG A 279 15.23 19.70 -10.44
C ARG A 279 16.09 19.54 -11.68
N GLU A 280 17.16 20.33 -11.84
CA GLU A 280 18.12 20.17 -12.95
C GLU A 280 18.80 18.79 -12.90
N ARG A 281 19.16 18.27 -11.71
CA ARG A 281 19.70 16.90 -11.57
C ARG A 281 18.70 15.81 -11.95
N HIS A 282 17.41 16.09 -11.81
CA HIS A 282 16.35 15.16 -12.18
C HIS A 282 15.99 15.19 -13.67
N CYS A 283 15.86 16.39 -14.23
CA CYS A 283 15.22 16.61 -15.54
C CYS A 283 16.08 17.44 -16.51
N GLY A 284 17.22 17.98 -16.07
CA GLY A 284 18.06 18.85 -16.86
C GLY A 284 18.86 18.10 -17.90
N VAL A 285 19.01 18.71 -19.09
CA VAL A 285 19.75 18.14 -20.22
C VAL A 285 21.18 17.71 -19.87
N LYS A 286 21.82 18.39 -18.90
CA LYS A 286 23.17 18.05 -18.41
C LYS A 286 23.24 16.70 -17.70
N TYR A 287 22.11 16.21 -17.19
CA TYR A 287 22.01 15.00 -16.36
C TYR A 287 21.08 13.94 -16.98
N ALA A 288 20.62 14.18 -18.22
CA ALA A 288 19.74 13.26 -18.94
C ALA A 288 20.43 11.94 -19.35
N SER A 289 21.76 11.88 -19.36
CA SER A 289 22.55 10.71 -19.78
C SER A 289 22.76 9.64 -18.70
N ASP A 290 22.39 9.89 -17.44
CA ASP A 290 22.60 8.95 -16.33
C ASP A 290 21.44 7.94 -16.15
N VAL A 291 20.54 7.84 -17.14
CA VAL A 291 19.40 6.90 -17.15
C VAL A 291 19.76 5.58 -17.86
N THR A 292 20.89 5.52 -18.58
CA THR A 292 21.36 4.30 -19.27
C THR A 292 22.88 4.21 -19.24
N LYS A 293 23.43 3.75 -18.12
CA LYS A 293 24.71 3.02 -18.06
C LYS A 293 24.67 2.01 -16.93
#